data_AF-A0A820FTF0-F1
#
_entry.id   AF-A0A820FTF0-F1
#
_cell.length_a   1.000
_cell.length_b   1.000
_cell.length_c   1.000
_cell.angle_alpha   90.00
_cell.angle_beta   90.00
_cell.angle_gamma   90.00
#
_symmetry.space_group_name_H-M   'P 1'
#
loop_
_entity.id
_entity.type
_entity.pdbx_description
1 polymer ?
#
loop_
_entity_poly.entity_id
_entity_poly.type
_entity_poly.pdbx_seq_one_letter_code
_entity_poly.pdbx_strand_id
1 'polypeptide(L)'
;MLNILSGGIETLNSDQQRLSNESLQTQITLPTLTEELSRVKLSIEESNDFLEGVKHNQDILKQDLASLQEKISDLQHVSHDGTFVWRITNFKEKM
;
A
#
# COMPACT_ATOMS: atom_id res chain seq x y z
N MET A 1 -22.44 61.74 1.97
CA MET A 1 -23.20 60.52 2.35
C MET A 1 -23.59 59.68 1.14
N LEU A 2 -24.21 60.25 0.09
CA LEU A 2 -24.59 59.54 -1.14
C LEU A 2 -23.43 58.80 -1.83
N ASN A 3 -22.23 59.39 -1.94
CA ASN A 3 -21.06 58.73 -2.56
C ASN A 3 -20.55 57.51 -1.77
N ILE A 4 -20.70 57.51 -0.43
CA ILE A 4 -20.28 56.38 0.42
C ILE A 4 -21.26 55.22 0.25
N LEU A 5 -22.55 55.51 0.17
CA LEU A 5 -23.60 54.52 -0.12
C LEU A 5 -23.45 53.91 -1.52
N SER A 6 -23.17 54.73 -2.54
CA SER A 6 -22.92 54.24 -3.91
C SER A 6 -21.70 53.32 -3.97
N GLY A 7 -20.57 53.73 -3.37
CA GLY A 7 -19.36 52.90 -3.32
C GLY A 7 -19.55 51.60 -2.53
N GLY A 8 -20.36 51.64 -1.46
CA GLY A 8 -20.74 50.44 -0.72
C GLY A 8 -21.57 49.46 -1.56
N ILE A 9 -22.54 49.96 -2.32
CA ILE A 9 -23.37 49.14 -3.22
C ILE A 9 -22.53 48.52 -4.35
N GLU A 10 -21.62 49.29 -4.94
CA GLU A 10 -20.71 48.79 -5.99
C GLU A 10 -19.79 47.69 -5.46
N THR A 11 -19.24 47.87 -4.25
CA THR A 11 -18.40 46.86 -3.60
C THR A 11 -19.18 45.57 -3.34
N LEU A 12 -20.40 45.69 -2.79
CA LEU A 12 -21.26 44.53 -2.52
C LEU A 12 -21.65 43.79 -3.80
N ASN A 13 -21.92 44.51 -4.88
CA ASN A 13 -22.26 43.91 -6.17
C ASN A 13 -21.05 43.18 -6.78
N SER A 14 -19.85 43.76 -6.66
CA SER A 14 -18.60 43.12 -7.09
C SER A 14 -18.33 41.83 -6.28
N ASP A 15 -18.51 41.88 -4.97
CA ASP A 15 -18.37 40.70 -4.12
C ASP A 15 -19.41 39.63 -4.43
N GLN A 16 -20.66 40.01 -4.70
CA GLN A 16 -21.70 39.07 -5.11
C GLN A 16 -21.32 38.35 -6.42
N GLN A 17 -20.82 39.08 -7.42
CA GLN A 17 -20.37 38.48 -8.68
C GLN A 17 -19.18 37.56 -8.46
N ARG A 18 -18.21 37.97 -7.64
CA ARG A 18 -17.04 37.14 -7.30
C ARG A 18 -17.45 35.85 -6.61
N LEU A 19 -18.28 35.92 -5.57
CA LEU A 19 -18.78 34.74 -4.85
C LEU A 19 -19.61 33.83 -5.76
N SER A 20 -20.40 34.39 -6.67
CA SER A 20 -21.15 33.62 -7.67
C SER A 20 -20.21 32.83 -8.58
N ASN A 21 -19.13 33.45 -9.06
CA ASN A 21 -18.13 32.79 -9.91
C ASN A 21 -17.35 31.71 -9.14
N GLU A 22 -16.93 31.99 -7.91
CA GLU A 22 -16.25 31.01 -7.04
C GLU A 22 -17.15 29.80 -6.73
N SER A 23 -18.44 30.05 -6.47
CA SER A 23 -19.43 29.00 -6.26
C SER A 23 -19.61 28.11 -7.49
N LEU A 24 -19.73 28.71 -8.67
CA LEU A 24 -19.83 27.97 -9.93
C LEU A 24 -18.58 27.14 -10.19
N GLN A 25 -17.39 27.71 -10.00
CA GLN A 25 -16.14 26.99 -10.15
C GLN A 25 -16.05 25.79 -9.19
N THR A 26 -16.44 26.00 -7.93
CA THR A 26 -16.48 24.93 -6.93
C THR A 26 -17.46 23.83 -7.33
N GLN A 27 -18.63 24.19 -7.84
CA GLN A 27 -19.64 23.23 -8.28
C GLN A 27 -19.18 22.39 -9.47
N ILE A 28 -18.30 22.92 -10.32
CA ILE A 28 -17.68 22.18 -11.43
C ILE A 28 -16.54 21.28 -10.94
N THR A 29 -15.69 21.77 -10.03
CA THR A 29 -14.49 21.05 -9.60
C THR A 29 -14.81 19.91 -8.62
N LEU A 30 -15.82 20.07 -7.77
CA LEU A 30 -16.16 19.08 -6.73
C LEU A 30 -16.55 17.70 -7.31
N PRO A 31 -17.37 17.59 -8.36
CA PRO A 31 -17.65 16.32 -9.03
C PRO A 31 -16.38 15.65 -9.58
N THR A 32 -15.49 16.41 -10.22
CA THR A 32 -14.24 15.88 -10.78
C THR A 32 -13.34 15.31 -9.67
N LEU A 33 -13.16 16.07 -8.57
CA LEU A 33 -12.38 15.58 -7.43
C LEU A 33 -13.01 14.34 -6.77
N THR A 34 -14.34 14.28 -6.73
CA THR A 34 -15.06 13.11 -6.20
C THR A 34 -14.85 11.87 -7.06
N GLU A 35 -14.85 12.04 -8.39
CA GLU A 35 -14.56 10.97 -9.33
C GLU A 35 -13.11 10.51 -9.23
N GLU A 36 -12.15 11.44 -9.20
CA GLU A 36 -10.73 11.14 -9.01
C GLU A 36 -10.47 10.39 -7.70
N LEU A 37 -11.08 10.83 -6.60
CA LEU A 37 -10.98 10.15 -5.31
C LEU A 37 -11.52 8.71 -5.38
N SER A 38 -12.64 8.51 -6.08
CA SER A 38 -13.23 7.18 -6.27
C SER A 38 -12.31 6.27 -7.09
N ARG A 39 -11.67 6.80 -8.13
CA ARG A 39 -10.68 6.06 -8.93
C ARG A 39 -9.44 5.70 -8.12
N VAL A 40 -8.92 6.63 -7.32
CA VAL A 40 -7.79 6.38 -6.42
C VAL A 40 -8.14 5.29 -5.41
N LYS A 41 -9.34 5.34 -4.81
CA LYS A 41 -9.80 4.31 -3.88
C LYS A 41 -9.82 2.93 -4.53
N LEU A 42 -10.40 2.82 -5.73
CA LEU A 42 -10.44 1.57 -6.48
C LEU A 42 -9.03 1.05 -6.78
N SER A 43 -8.13 1.93 -7.23
CA SER A 43 -6.73 1.57 -7.51
C SER A 43 -5.99 1.06 -6.28
N ILE A 44 -6.28 1.61 -5.09
CA ILE A 44 -5.73 1.13 -3.82
C ILE A 44 -6.28 -0.25 -3.47
N GLU A 45 -7.59 -0.47 -3.64
CA GLU A 45 -8.22 -1.78 -3.41
C GLU A 45 -7.61 -2.86 -4.31
N GLU A 46 -7.52 -2.61 -5.63
CA GLU A 46 -6.89 -3.52 -6.59
C GLU A 46 -5.40 -3.79 -6.27
N SER A 47 -4.66 -2.76 -5.85
CA SER A 47 -3.24 -2.91 -5.48
C SER A 47 -3.07 -3.76 -4.23
N ASN A 48 -3.98 -3.63 -3.25
CA ASN A 48 -3.95 -4.44 -2.03
C ASN A 48 -4.24 -5.91 -2.34
N ASP A 49 -5.24 -6.19 -3.18
CA ASP A 49 -5.57 -7.55 -3.62
C ASP A 49 -4.38 -8.19 -4.35
N PHE A 50 -3.72 -7.43 -5.22
CA PHE A 50 -2.50 -7.87 -5.89
C PHE A 50 -1.38 -8.20 -4.89
N LEU A 51 -1.13 -7.33 -3.90
CA LEU A 51 -0.10 -7.55 -2.88
C LEU A 51 -0.40 -8.78 -2.02
N GLU A 52 -1.66 -9.04 -1.71
CA GLU A 52 -2.07 -10.25 -0.99
C GLU A 52 -1.74 -11.51 -1.80
N GLY A 53 -2.02 -11.50 -3.11
CA GLY A 53 -1.63 -12.58 -4.02
C GLY A 53 -0.11 -12.79 -4.08
N VAL A 54 0.67 -11.70 -4.14
CA VAL A 54 2.15 -11.76 -4.10
C VAL A 54 2.64 -12.37 -2.78
N LYS A 55 2.07 -11.96 -1.64
CA LYS A 55 2.43 -12.49 -0.32
C LYS A 55 2.16 -13.99 -0.24
N HIS A 56 1.00 -14.44 -0.71
CA HIS A 56 0.67 -15.87 -0.75
C HIS A 56 1.71 -16.67 -1.55
N ASN A 57 2.08 -16.19 -2.74
CA ASN A 57 3.11 -16.83 -3.55
C ASN A 57 4.48 -16.82 -2.86
N GLN A 58 4.83 -15.74 -2.15
CA GLN A 58 6.07 -15.65 -1.40
C GLN A 58 6.11 -16.69 -0.26
N ASP A 59 5.00 -16.93 0.42
CA ASP A 59 4.91 -17.90 1.50
C ASP A 59 5.04 -19.34 0.99
N ILE A 60 4.44 -19.66 -0.16
CA ILE A 60 4.64 -20.95 -0.85
C ILE A 60 6.12 -21.14 -1.19
N LEU A 61 6.75 -20.15 -1.83
CA LEU A 61 8.17 -20.24 -2.22
C LEU A 61 9.10 -20.39 -1.01
N LYS A 62 8.80 -19.74 0.11
CA LYS A 62 9.55 -19.92 1.36
C LYS A 62 9.42 -21.35 1.90
N GLN A 63 8.22 -21.92 1.86
CA GLN A 63 7.99 -23.30 2.28
C GLN A 63 8.75 -24.29 1.39
N ASP A 64 8.69 -24.11 0.07
CA ASP A 64 9.42 -24.95 -0.89
C ASP A 64 10.93 -24.88 -0.68
N LEU A 65 11.45 -23.67 -0.44
CA LEU A 65 12.86 -23.45 -0.16
C LEU A 65 13.30 -24.13 1.14
N ALA A 66 12.49 -24.02 2.21
CA ALA A 66 12.76 -24.71 3.47
C ALA A 66 12.78 -26.24 3.29
N SER A 67 11.82 -26.81 2.55
CA SER A 67 11.78 -28.25 2.25
C SER A 67 12.99 -28.69 1.41
N LEU A 68 13.42 -27.86 0.45
CA LEU A 68 14.61 -28.17 -0.34
C LEU A 68 15.89 -28.14 0.49
N GLN A 69 16.01 -27.17 1.41
CA GLN A 69 17.14 -27.09 2.34
C GLN A 69 17.20 -28.32 3.26
N GLU A 70 16.06 -28.77 3.77
CA GLU A 70 15.96 -30.01 4.56
C GLU A 70 16.44 -31.22 3.76
N LYS A 71 15.92 -31.41 2.54
CA LYS A 71 16.37 -32.51 1.65
C LYS A 71 17.85 -32.46 1.33
N ILE A 72 18.41 -31.28 1.09
CA ILE A 72 19.86 -31.11 0.85
C ILE A 72 20.65 -31.48 2.10
N SER A 73 20.20 -31.03 3.27
CA SER A 73 20.81 -31.41 4.55
C SER A 73 20.79 -32.92 4.73
N ASP A 74 19.65 -33.58 4.50
CA ASP A 74 19.55 -35.03 4.62
C ASP A 74 20.53 -35.75 3.69
N LEU A 75 20.60 -35.34 2.42
CA LEU A 75 21.54 -35.92 1.45
C LEU A 75 23.01 -35.74 1.87
N GLN A 76 23.36 -34.66 2.57
CA GLN A 76 24.72 -34.43 3.08
C GLN A 76 25.09 -35.35 4.25
N HIS A 77 24.10 -35.89 4.97
CA HIS A 77 24.32 -36.71 6.16
C HIS A 77 24.11 -38.22 5.93
N VAL A 78 23.68 -38.62 4.73
CA VAL A 78 23.52 -40.04 4.36
C VAL A 78 24.85 -40.59 3.82
N SER A 79 25.31 -41.71 4.39
CA SER A 79 26.41 -42.47 3.79
C SER A 79 25.88 -43.58 2.87
N HIS A 80 26.41 -43.63 1.65
CA HIS A 80 26.04 -44.62 0.65
C HIS A 80 26.88 -45.91 0.71
N ASP A 81 27.85 -45.99 1.62
CA ASP A 81 28.75 -47.13 1.82
C ASP A 81 28.29 -48.09 2.95
N GLY A 82 27.13 -47.82 3.58
CA GLY A 82 26.60 -48.59 4.71
C GLY A 82 27.12 -48.17 6.09
N THR A 83 27.93 -47.11 6.19
CA THR A 83 28.50 -46.62 7.46
C THR A 83 27.79 -45.38 7.96
N PHE A 84 27.19 -45.41 9.16
CA PHE A 84 26.56 -44.23 9.76
C PHE A 84 27.51 -43.54 10.75
N VAL A 85 27.86 -42.27 10.51
CA VAL A 85 28.67 -41.45 11.43
C VAL A 85 27.84 -40.32 12.01
N TRP A 86 27.48 -40.43 13.29
CA TRP A 86 26.76 -39.38 14.02
C TRP A 86 27.72 -38.52 14.83
N ARG A 87 27.85 -37.23 14.47
CA ARG A 87 28.67 -36.26 15.21
C ARG A 87 27.83 -35.51 16.23
N ILE A 88 28.14 -35.68 17.52
CA ILE A 88 27.54 -34.90 18.60
C ILE A 88 28.39 -33.63 18.81
N THR A 89 27.81 -32.46 18.57
CA THR A 89 28.41 -31.15 18.83
C THR A 89 27.86 -30.52 20.12
N ASN A 90 28.54 -29.50 20.65
CA ASN A 90 28.15 -28.73 21.84
C ASN A 90 28.05 -29.52 23.17
N PHE A 91 28.84 -30.59 23.31
CA PHE A 91 28.87 -31.41 24.54
C PHE A 91 29.24 -30.61 25.81
N LYS A 92 30.03 -29.53 25.68
CA LYS A 92 30.48 -28.69 26.80
C LYS A 92 29.50 -27.61 27.25
N GLU A 93 28.49 -27.23 26.47
CA GLU A 93 27.55 -26.16 26.87
C GLU A 93 26.45 -26.66 27.81
N LYS A 94 26.34 -27.98 28.02
CA LYS A 94 25.37 -28.63 28.92
C LYS A 94 25.96 -29.17 30.23
N MET A 95 27.27 -29.04 30.45
CA MET A 95 27.95 -29.38 31.73
C MET A 95 28.42 -28.11 32.42
#